data_AF-N1RIZ2-F1
#
_entry.id   AF-N1RIZ2-F1
#
_cell.length_a   1.000
_cell.length_b   1.000
_cell.length_c   1.000
_cell.angle_alpha   90.00
_cell.angle_beta   90.00
_cell.angle_gamma   90.00
#
_symmetry.space_group_name_H-M   'P 1'
#
loop_
_entity.id
_entity.type
_entity.pdbx_description
1 polymer ?
#
loop_
_entity_poly.entity_id
_entity_poly.type
_entity_poly.pdbx_seq_one_letter_code
_entity_poly.pdbx_strand_id
1 'polypeptide(L)'
;MQDWAESEVWQFMAIRLMSTTQGGIRPEQLYKWITGPTQLHCWAAMLQDSRHRETKKRIANLRALTHTSETFGRLDTLIKSIRLVSDHHGIIKDMMKMEKDPYCAVMLWESYNAGASVKHKFPWYMWARHAEAIVTHPDLPPDLIWQIAEFCSSKTATRLKAPIVRNLVFMMDFLEEICQFYMKKPGLTTRQRLRYIETAINWGKRTGQHMSQPAIQILAEILLQDLEEGKMGRKTRLRYLVKKIRHFYGKEQAAKVAVSLDGWRWTNRRRRGEMPRMPAPTRKAHFKSEEPTKELLEDSMQLTLEESLKRPLRQAWEQTLPPIGRVRYDIESKETREDEDNRVEDDRTLESIMKAQRRKAEANSAIGSSF
;
A
#
# COMPACT_ATOMS: atom_id res chain seq x y z
N MET A 1 35.44 -20.52 1.40
CA MET A 1 35.31 -20.09 2.82
C MET A 1 35.50 -21.33 3.66
N GLN A 2 36.26 -21.24 4.74
CA GLN A 2 36.38 -22.33 5.72
C GLN A 2 34.99 -22.51 6.37
N ASP A 3 34.50 -23.75 6.50
CA ASP A 3 33.18 -24.01 7.07
C ASP A 3 33.23 -23.88 8.59
N TRP A 4 32.81 -22.72 9.11
CA TRP A 4 32.72 -22.50 10.55
C TRP A 4 31.52 -23.27 11.11
N ALA A 5 31.75 -23.99 12.22
CA ALA A 5 30.67 -24.60 12.98
C ALA A 5 29.75 -23.51 13.55
N GLU A 6 28.46 -23.79 13.67
CA GLU A 6 27.49 -22.81 14.19
C GLU A 6 27.90 -22.27 15.57
N SER A 7 28.50 -23.13 16.41
CA SER A 7 29.05 -22.75 17.71
C SER A 7 30.16 -21.71 17.62
N GLU A 8 31.05 -21.85 16.65
CA GLU A 8 32.18 -20.94 16.45
C GLU A 8 31.68 -19.57 15.98
N VAL A 9 30.65 -19.55 15.12
CA VAL A 9 30.06 -18.31 14.60
C VAL A 9 29.44 -17.47 15.71
N TRP A 10 28.56 -18.06 16.54
CA TRP A 10 27.91 -17.27 17.60
C TRP A 10 28.90 -16.87 18.69
N GLN A 11 29.90 -17.71 19.00
CA GLN A 11 30.96 -17.36 19.96
C GLN A 11 31.81 -16.19 19.47
N PHE A 12 32.24 -16.23 18.20
CA PHE A 12 32.96 -15.12 17.57
C PHE A 12 32.15 -13.82 17.61
N MET A 13 30.86 -13.90 17.31
CA MET A 13 29.96 -12.75 17.37
C MET A 13 29.78 -12.21 18.80
N ALA A 14 29.64 -13.08 19.79
CA ALA A 14 29.56 -12.70 21.18
C ALA A 14 30.84 -11.96 21.62
N ILE A 15 32.02 -12.49 21.28
CA ILE A 15 33.32 -11.85 21.54
C ILE A 15 33.41 -10.48 20.86
N ARG A 16 32.95 -10.36 19.61
CA ARG A 16 32.93 -9.09 18.89
C ARG A 16 32.01 -8.06 19.54
N LEU A 17 30.84 -8.47 20.04
CA LEU A 17 29.95 -7.59 20.79
C LEU A 17 30.58 -7.16 22.11
N MET A 18 31.32 -8.04 22.79
CA MET A 18 32.07 -7.72 24.01
C MET A 18 33.14 -6.65 23.77
N SER A 19 33.85 -6.70 22.64
CA SER A 19 34.95 -5.76 22.34
C SER A 19 34.49 -4.40 21.82
N THR A 20 33.31 -4.33 21.21
CA THR A 20 32.82 -3.12 20.53
C THR A 20 31.83 -2.30 21.34
N THR A 21 31.23 -2.87 22.38
CA THR A 21 30.23 -2.18 23.19
C THR A 21 30.76 -1.90 24.59
N GLN A 22 30.76 -0.64 25.01
CA GLN A 22 31.13 -0.22 26.38
C GLN A 22 30.13 -0.71 27.46
N GLY A 23 29.47 -1.86 27.29
CA GLY A 23 28.54 -2.38 28.30
C GLY A 23 27.71 -3.63 27.98
N GLY A 24 28.05 -4.49 27.02
CA GLY A 24 27.09 -5.51 26.55
C GLY A 24 27.08 -6.84 27.31
N ILE A 25 28.16 -7.62 27.22
CA ILE A 25 28.18 -9.02 27.63
C ILE A 25 29.38 -9.24 28.54
N ARG A 26 29.16 -9.73 29.76
CA ARG A 26 30.26 -10.05 30.68
C ARG A 26 30.87 -11.41 30.35
N PRO A 27 32.18 -11.63 30.55
CA PRO A 27 32.81 -12.94 30.30
C PRO A 27 32.14 -14.10 31.05
N GLU A 28 31.62 -13.86 32.26
CA GLU A 28 30.92 -14.87 33.05
C GLU A 28 29.57 -15.27 32.42
N GLN A 29 28.95 -14.33 31.68
CA GLN A 29 27.72 -14.55 30.94
C GLN A 29 27.96 -15.45 29.73
N LEU A 30 29.07 -15.21 29.02
CA LEU A 30 29.50 -16.04 27.89
C LEU A 30 29.79 -17.48 28.36
N TYR A 31 30.47 -17.66 29.49
CA TYR A 31 30.73 -18.98 30.05
C TYR A 31 29.44 -19.74 30.39
N LYS A 32 28.43 -19.05 30.95
CA LYS A 32 27.09 -19.61 31.20
C LYS A 32 26.37 -20.02 29.91
N TRP A 33 26.58 -19.33 28.80
CA TRP A 33 25.99 -19.71 27.51
C TRP A 33 26.68 -20.90 26.87
N ILE A 34 28.01 -20.99 27.00
CA ILE A 34 28.81 -22.11 26.50
C ILE A 34 28.49 -23.40 27.27
N THR A 35 28.31 -23.29 28.59
CA THR A 35 28.00 -24.42 29.48
C THR A 35 26.50 -24.70 29.62
N GLY A 36 25.66 -23.84 29.05
CA GLY A 36 24.21 -23.84 29.20
C GLY A 36 23.44 -24.36 27.97
N PRO A 37 22.35 -23.69 27.57
CA PRO A 37 21.26 -24.27 26.78
C PRO A 37 21.61 -24.59 25.32
N THR A 38 20.67 -25.17 24.57
CA THR A 38 20.79 -25.46 23.12
C THR A 38 21.31 -24.24 22.34
N GLN A 39 22.02 -24.45 21.23
CA GLN A 39 22.60 -23.37 20.38
C GLN A 39 21.65 -22.19 20.13
N LEU A 40 20.36 -22.44 19.83
CA LEU A 40 19.36 -21.38 19.57
C LEU A 40 19.14 -20.41 20.75
N HIS A 41 19.28 -20.90 21.99
CA HIS A 41 19.18 -20.06 23.19
C HIS A 41 20.42 -19.19 23.39
N CYS A 42 21.60 -19.63 22.94
CA CYS A 42 22.81 -18.80 22.94
C CYS A 42 22.63 -17.61 21.98
N TRP A 43 22.07 -17.85 20.79
CA TRP A 43 21.71 -16.79 19.85
C TRP A 43 20.68 -15.81 20.44
N ALA A 44 19.65 -16.32 21.13
CA ALA A 44 18.64 -15.49 21.77
C ALA A 44 19.22 -14.64 22.91
N ALA A 45 20.09 -15.23 23.74
CA ALA A 45 20.75 -14.52 24.82
C ALA A 45 21.67 -13.41 24.28
N MET A 46 22.41 -13.68 23.21
CA MET A 46 23.20 -12.67 22.50
C MET A 46 22.34 -11.52 21.97
N LEU A 47 21.18 -11.82 21.35
CA LEU A 47 20.23 -10.80 20.91
C LEU A 47 19.72 -9.96 22.09
N GLN A 48 19.44 -10.60 23.23
CA GLN A 48 18.94 -9.94 24.42
C GLN A 48 19.98 -9.02 25.07
N ASP A 49 21.24 -9.43 25.08
CA ASP A 49 22.35 -8.65 25.66
C ASP A 49 22.93 -7.62 24.66
N SER A 50 22.66 -7.77 23.36
CA SER A 50 22.96 -6.74 22.36
C SER A 50 22.11 -5.47 22.51
N ARG A 51 21.11 -5.51 23.41
CA ARG A 51 20.21 -4.40 23.69
C ARG A 51 20.96 -3.28 24.40
N HIS A 52 20.84 -2.08 23.87
CA HIS A 52 21.37 -0.88 24.47
C HIS A 52 20.25 0.13 24.69
N ARG A 53 20.32 0.92 25.78
CA ARG A 53 19.33 1.98 26.07
C ARG A 53 19.27 3.01 24.93
N GLU A 54 20.43 3.42 24.44
CA GLU A 54 20.54 4.27 23.25
C GLU A 54 20.18 3.52 21.96
N THR A 55 19.18 4.02 21.25
CA THR A 55 18.70 3.49 19.95
C THR A 55 19.81 3.38 18.91
N LYS A 56 20.73 4.35 18.82
CA LYS A 56 21.83 4.33 17.84
C LYS A 56 22.76 3.13 18.03
N LYS A 57 23.14 2.84 19.27
CA LYS A 57 24.00 1.70 19.62
C LYS A 57 23.27 0.38 19.44
N ARG A 58 21.98 0.31 19.82
CA ARG A 58 21.14 -0.88 19.58
C ARG A 58 21.08 -1.23 18.09
N ILE A 59 20.83 -0.24 17.23
CA ILE A 59 20.80 -0.40 15.77
C ILE A 59 22.17 -0.83 15.23
N ALA A 60 23.27 -0.24 15.72
CA ALA A 60 24.62 -0.63 15.32
C ALA A 60 24.93 -2.10 15.68
N ASN A 61 24.56 -2.54 16.88
CA ASN A 61 24.74 -3.92 17.32
C ASN A 61 23.94 -4.89 16.46
N LEU A 62 22.64 -4.61 16.24
CA LEU A 62 21.80 -5.45 15.40
C LEU A 62 22.32 -5.52 13.96
N ARG A 63 22.85 -4.42 13.42
CA ARG A 63 23.49 -4.42 12.09
C ARG A 63 24.73 -5.29 12.05
N ALA A 64 25.60 -5.19 13.05
CA ALA A 64 26.79 -6.03 13.16
C ALA A 64 26.42 -7.51 13.28
N LEU A 65 25.40 -7.83 14.07
CA LEU A 65 24.88 -9.18 14.22
C LEU A 65 24.32 -9.74 12.91
N THR A 66 23.48 -8.96 12.22
CA THR A 66 22.87 -9.34 10.94
C THR A 66 23.94 -9.61 9.89
N HIS A 67 24.86 -8.66 9.70
CA HIS A 67 25.91 -8.76 8.69
C HIS A 67 26.88 -9.92 8.96
N THR A 68 27.26 -10.14 10.23
CA THR A 68 28.16 -11.25 10.57
C THR A 68 27.45 -12.59 10.37
N SER A 69 26.18 -12.69 10.77
CA SER A 69 25.40 -13.92 10.55
C SER A 69 25.20 -14.22 9.07
N GLU A 70 24.96 -13.19 8.25
CA GLU A 70 24.87 -13.32 6.80
C GLU A 70 26.20 -13.80 6.20
N THR A 71 27.32 -13.19 6.59
CA THR A 71 28.68 -13.54 6.12
C THR A 71 29.03 -15.01 6.39
N PHE A 72 28.55 -15.57 7.51
CA PHE A 72 28.79 -16.96 7.89
C PHE A 72 27.62 -17.91 7.57
N GLY A 73 26.60 -17.47 6.82
CA GLY A 73 25.46 -18.31 6.43
C GLY A 73 24.55 -18.75 7.59
N ARG A 74 24.53 -18.01 8.70
CA ARG A 74 23.72 -18.28 9.92
C ARG A 74 22.60 -17.27 10.16
N LEU A 75 22.26 -16.44 9.17
CA LEU A 75 21.21 -15.43 9.29
C LEU A 75 19.86 -16.06 9.71
N ASP A 76 19.46 -17.17 9.10
CA ASP A 76 18.19 -17.83 9.43
C ASP A 76 18.12 -18.28 10.90
N THR A 77 19.21 -18.81 11.46
CA THR A 77 19.30 -19.17 12.88
C THR A 77 19.16 -17.94 13.79
N LEU A 78 19.86 -16.85 13.46
CA LEU A 78 19.72 -15.58 14.18
C LEU A 78 18.26 -15.14 14.20
N ILE A 79 17.58 -15.14 13.06
CA ILE A 79 16.18 -14.70 12.97
C ILE A 79 15.23 -15.62 13.75
N LYS A 80 15.41 -16.94 13.65
CA LYS A 80 14.60 -17.90 14.42
C LYS A 80 14.74 -17.69 15.92
N SER A 81 15.95 -17.36 16.40
CA SER A 81 16.20 -17.12 17.82
C SER A 81 15.51 -15.85 18.37
N ILE A 82 15.15 -14.89 17.52
CA ILE A 82 14.44 -13.66 17.92
C ILE A 82 13.18 -14.00 18.73
N ARG A 83 12.46 -15.07 18.35
CA ARG A 83 11.21 -15.49 19.03
C ARG A 83 11.39 -15.89 20.49
N LEU A 84 12.60 -16.30 20.87
CA LEU A 84 12.91 -16.67 22.25
C LEU A 84 13.18 -15.43 23.12
N VAL A 85 13.28 -14.24 22.53
CA VAL A 85 13.55 -12.99 23.24
C VAL A 85 12.25 -12.32 23.67
N SER A 86 12.25 -11.72 24.87
CA SER A 86 11.09 -11.06 25.46
C SER A 86 10.49 -9.93 24.61
N ASP A 87 11.31 -9.25 23.81
CA ASP A 87 10.92 -8.17 22.89
C ASP A 87 11.23 -8.54 21.43
N HIS A 88 10.83 -9.75 21.06
CA HIS A 88 10.98 -10.27 19.70
C HIS A 88 10.43 -9.31 18.65
N HIS A 89 9.30 -8.63 18.92
CA HIS A 89 8.68 -7.66 18.02
C HIS A 89 9.52 -6.40 17.81
N GLY A 90 10.11 -5.83 18.86
CA GLY A 90 10.98 -4.65 18.73
C GLY A 90 12.24 -4.96 17.93
N ILE A 91 12.85 -6.12 18.17
CA ILE A 91 14.08 -6.56 17.49
C ILE A 91 13.85 -6.76 16.00
N ILE A 92 12.85 -7.58 15.61
CA ILE A 92 12.57 -7.83 14.20
C ILE A 92 12.16 -6.54 13.47
N LYS A 93 11.42 -5.64 14.15
CA LYS A 93 11.06 -4.32 13.61
C LYS A 93 12.29 -3.47 13.32
N ASP A 94 13.22 -3.38 14.25
CA ASP A 94 14.46 -2.62 14.06
C ASP A 94 15.33 -3.23 12.95
N MET A 95 15.45 -4.57 12.89
CA MET A 95 16.16 -5.28 11.83
C MET A 95 15.54 -5.01 10.46
N MET A 96 14.23 -5.19 10.33
CA MET A 96 13.52 -4.94 9.07
C MET A 96 13.61 -3.47 8.63
N LYS A 97 13.61 -2.50 9.55
CA LYS A 97 13.78 -1.07 9.24
C LYS A 97 15.19 -0.71 8.75
N MET A 98 16.21 -1.49 9.12
CA MET A 98 17.56 -1.26 8.62
C MET A 98 17.77 -1.86 7.23
N GLU A 99 16.99 -2.89 6.90
CA GLU A 99 17.20 -3.65 5.68
C GLU A 99 16.94 -2.79 4.44
N LYS A 100 17.90 -2.74 3.52
CA LYS A 100 17.78 -1.94 2.30
C LYS A 100 17.21 -2.78 1.17
N ASP A 101 17.52 -4.06 1.17
CA ASP A 101 17.08 -4.98 0.14
C ASP A 101 15.65 -5.48 0.44
N PRO A 102 14.66 -5.24 -0.45
CA PRO A 102 13.33 -5.82 -0.31
C PRO A 102 13.36 -7.35 -0.14
N TYR A 103 14.32 -8.07 -0.76
CA TYR A 103 14.46 -9.53 -0.64
C TYR A 103 14.81 -9.93 0.76
N CYS A 104 15.89 -9.38 1.29
CA CYS A 104 16.30 -9.64 2.65
C CYS A 104 15.18 -9.28 3.63
N ALA A 105 14.46 -8.17 3.43
CA ALA A 105 13.35 -7.79 4.29
C ALA A 105 12.20 -8.83 4.30
N VAL A 106 11.87 -9.40 3.13
CA VAL A 106 10.88 -10.48 3.02
C VAL A 106 11.41 -11.76 3.68
N MET A 107 12.67 -12.14 3.42
CA MET A 107 13.29 -13.32 4.03
C MET A 107 13.35 -13.23 5.56
N LEU A 108 13.67 -12.06 6.11
CA LEU A 108 13.61 -11.79 7.54
C LEU A 108 12.20 -12.05 8.09
N TRP A 109 11.15 -11.60 7.39
CA TRP A 109 9.77 -11.85 7.78
C TRP A 109 9.38 -13.34 7.66
N GLU A 110 9.82 -14.03 6.61
CA GLU A 110 9.55 -15.45 6.40
C GLU A 110 10.22 -16.32 7.46
N SER A 111 11.52 -16.13 7.71
CA SER A 111 12.26 -16.82 8.77
C SER A 111 11.67 -16.52 10.15
N TYR A 112 11.27 -15.26 10.40
CA TYR A 112 10.59 -14.88 11.64
C TYR A 112 9.21 -15.53 11.77
N ASN A 113 8.54 -15.89 10.67
CA ASN A 113 7.23 -16.56 10.65
C ASN A 113 7.30 -18.08 10.40
N ALA A 114 8.49 -18.65 10.22
CA ALA A 114 8.69 -20.08 10.00
C ALA A 114 8.12 -20.92 11.15
N GLY A 115 7.19 -21.83 10.88
CA GLY A 115 6.56 -22.67 11.90
C GLY A 115 5.57 -21.97 12.84
N ALA A 116 5.21 -20.70 12.61
CA ALA A 116 4.12 -20.07 13.34
C ALA A 116 2.76 -20.53 12.78
N SER A 117 1.81 -20.89 13.66
CA SER A 117 0.44 -21.26 13.27
C SER A 117 -0.33 -20.08 12.68
N VAL A 118 -0.08 -18.87 13.20
CA VAL A 118 -0.62 -17.61 12.70
C VAL A 118 0.56 -16.72 12.33
N LYS A 119 0.67 -16.40 11.03
CA LYS A 119 1.71 -15.49 10.54
C LYS A 119 1.49 -14.09 11.09
N HIS A 120 2.51 -13.55 11.74
CA HIS A 120 2.53 -12.18 12.21
C HIS A 120 2.64 -11.21 11.04
N LYS A 121 1.78 -10.20 11.04
CA LYS A 121 1.81 -9.11 10.06
C LYS A 121 2.41 -7.88 10.70
N PHE A 122 3.06 -7.08 9.86
CA PHE A 122 3.68 -5.84 10.27
C PHE A 122 2.91 -4.65 9.70
N PRO A 123 2.82 -3.52 10.42
CA PRO A 123 2.16 -2.32 9.91
C PRO A 123 2.62 -1.96 8.50
N TRP A 124 1.66 -1.60 7.64
CA TRP A 124 1.88 -1.34 6.20
C TRP A 124 3.04 -0.36 5.94
N TYR A 125 3.21 0.66 6.77
CA TYR A 125 4.22 1.70 6.58
C TYR A 125 5.66 1.16 6.67
N MET A 126 5.88 0.00 7.30
CA MET A 126 7.21 -0.63 7.32
C MET A 126 7.59 -1.23 5.97
N TRP A 127 6.58 -1.58 5.18
CA TRP A 127 6.75 -2.12 3.84
C TRP A 127 6.74 -1.04 2.77
N ALA A 128 6.32 0.19 3.08
CA ALA A 128 6.12 1.25 2.08
C ALA A 128 7.31 1.44 1.14
N ARG A 129 8.52 1.51 1.69
CA ARG A 129 9.75 1.67 0.90
C ARG A 129 10.13 0.48 0.02
N HIS A 130 9.59 -0.70 0.32
CA HIS A 130 9.84 -1.96 -0.42
C HIS A 130 8.64 -2.36 -1.28
N ALA A 131 7.51 -1.67 -1.18
CA ALA A 131 6.24 -2.12 -1.74
C ALA A 131 6.27 -2.23 -3.26
N GLU A 132 6.90 -1.27 -3.95
CA GLU A 132 7.07 -1.35 -5.40
C GLU A 132 7.83 -2.62 -5.78
N ALA A 133 8.99 -2.87 -5.17
CA ALA A 133 9.80 -4.05 -5.45
C ALA A 133 9.03 -5.34 -5.13
N ILE A 134 8.39 -5.42 -3.95
CA ILE A 134 7.61 -6.59 -3.54
C ILE A 134 6.47 -6.87 -4.51
N VAL A 135 5.72 -5.84 -4.92
CA VAL A 135 4.56 -6.01 -5.79
C VAL A 135 4.98 -6.29 -7.22
N THR A 136 5.97 -5.58 -7.75
CA THR A 136 6.34 -5.66 -9.18
C THR A 136 7.27 -6.82 -9.51
N HIS A 137 7.94 -7.43 -8.53
CA HIS A 137 8.93 -8.47 -8.81
C HIS A 137 8.34 -9.68 -9.54
N PRO A 138 8.98 -10.22 -10.58
CA PRO A 138 8.48 -11.38 -11.32
C PRO A 138 8.30 -12.63 -10.46
N ASP A 139 9.28 -12.94 -9.60
CA ASP A 139 9.33 -14.19 -8.83
C ASP A 139 8.57 -14.17 -7.50
N LEU A 140 8.12 -12.98 -7.03
CA LEU A 140 7.37 -12.90 -5.78
C LEU A 140 5.87 -13.11 -6.01
N PRO A 141 5.17 -13.83 -5.11
CA PRO A 141 3.73 -13.98 -5.18
C PRO A 141 3.03 -12.62 -5.29
N PRO A 142 2.11 -12.42 -6.26
CA PRO A 142 1.51 -11.11 -6.46
C PRO A 142 0.67 -10.65 -5.26
N ASP A 143 0.23 -11.56 -4.39
CA ASP A 143 -0.54 -11.27 -3.19
C ASP A 143 0.31 -11.08 -1.92
N LEU A 144 1.64 -11.23 -2.02
CA LEU A 144 2.55 -11.22 -0.87
C LEU A 144 2.38 -9.99 0.02
N ILE A 145 2.23 -8.80 -0.57
CA ILE A 145 2.03 -7.56 0.19
C ILE A 145 0.83 -7.64 1.15
N TRP A 146 -0.24 -8.33 0.76
CA TRP A 146 -1.43 -8.51 1.61
C TRP A 146 -1.24 -9.57 2.70
N GLN A 147 -0.26 -10.47 2.53
CA GLN A 147 0.10 -11.47 3.52
C GLN A 147 0.99 -10.85 4.62
N ILE A 148 1.89 -9.95 4.25
CA ILE A 148 2.91 -9.41 5.15
C ILE A 148 2.51 -8.08 5.83
N ALA A 149 1.67 -7.27 5.18
CA ALA A 149 1.27 -5.96 5.67
C ALA A 149 -0.07 -5.96 6.41
N GLU A 150 -0.11 -5.21 7.51
CA GLU A 150 -1.30 -4.90 8.30
C GLU A 150 -1.78 -3.47 7.99
N PHE A 151 -2.95 -3.36 7.37
CA PHE A 151 -3.56 -2.08 6.96
C PHE A 151 -4.55 -1.55 8.01
N CYS A 152 -5.19 -2.43 8.76
CA CYS A 152 -6.08 -2.07 9.87
C CYS A 152 -5.89 -3.08 11.01
N SER A 153 -5.38 -2.64 12.16
CA SER A 153 -5.47 -3.47 13.36
C SER A 153 -6.91 -3.44 13.86
N SER A 154 -7.46 -4.59 14.23
CA SER A 154 -8.81 -4.70 14.80
C SER A 154 -9.01 -3.85 16.07
N LYS A 155 -7.90 -3.48 16.74
CA LYS A 155 -7.90 -2.65 17.97
C LYS A 155 -8.04 -1.15 17.70
N THR A 156 -7.75 -0.68 16.49
CA THR A 156 -7.75 0.76 16.15
C THR A 156 -9.05 1.26 15.54
N ALA A 157 -9.94 0.37 15.08
CA ALA A 157 -11.21 0.76 14.45
C ALA A 157 -12.23 1.38 15.44
N THR A 158 -12.14 1.06 16.73
CA THR A 158 -13.14 1.46 17.74
C THR A 158 -12.76 2.66 18.59
N ARG A 159 -11.53 3.18 18.50
CA ARG A 159 -11.07 4.37 19.25
C ARG A 159 -10.03 5.16 18.44
N LEU A 160 -10.48 5.91 17.43
CA LEU A 160 -9.59 6.73 16.59
C LEU A 160 -9.28 8.08 17.25
N LYS A 161 -8.05 8.26 17.75
CA LYS A 161 -7.45 9.56 18.12
C LYS A 161 -6.96 10.30 16.85
N ALA A 162 -6.90 11.63 16.86
CA ALA A 162 -6.44 12.50 15.75
C ALA A 162 -5.15 12.06 15.00
N PRO A 163 -4.06 11.57 15.64
CA PRO A 163 -2.88 11.07 14.92
C PRO A 163 -3.15 9.84 14.02
N ILE A 164 -4.20 9.07 14.30
CA ILE A 164 -4.58 7.92 13.46
C ILE A 164 -5.26 8.41 12.17
N VAL A 165 -5.93 9.56 12.18
CA VAL A 165 -6.51 10.18 10.97
C VAL A 165 -5.42 10.57 9.97
N ARG A 166 -4.27 11.09 10.44
CA ARG A 166 -3.11 11.34 9.56
C ARG A 166 -2.57 10.05 8.94
N ASN A 167 -2.47 8.97 9.72
CA ASN A 167 -2.07 7.65 9.19
C ASN A 167 -3.06 7.05 8.19
N LEU A 168 -4.34 7.40 8.27
CA LEU A 168 -5.34 6.96 7.27
C LEU A 168 -5.08 7.61 5.92
N VAL A 169 -4.76 8.91 5.86
CA VAL A 169 -4.47 9.62 4.59
C VAL A 169 -3.27 8.98 3.89
N PHE A 170 -2.16 8.78 4.59
CA PHE A 170 -0.98 8.13 4.01
C PHE A 170 -1.23 6.69 3.59
N MET A 171 -2.13 5.98 4.28
CA MET A 171 -2.55 4.64 3.85
C MET A 171 -3.31 4.68 2.53
N MET A 172 -4.18 5.68 2.31
CA MET A 172 -4.92 5.82 1.05
C MET A 172 -3.97 6.11 -0.11
N ASP A 173 -2.98 6.99 0.10
CA ASP A 173 -1.91 7.26 -0.87
C ASP A 173 -1.12 5.97 -1.17
N PHE A 174 -0.77 5.21 -0.13
CA PHE A 174 -0.08 3.94 -0.29
C PHE A 174 -0.92 2.89 -1.05
N LEU A 175 -2.24 2.83 -0.81
CA LEU A 175 -3.13 1.94 -1.56
C LEU A 175 -3.26 2.37 -3.03
N GLU A 176 -3.20 3.66 -3.33
CA GLU A 176 -3.11 4.17 -4.70
C GLU A 176 -1.82 3.71 -5.38
N GLU A 177 -0.67 3.87 -4.71
CA GLU A 177 0.63 3.40 -5.22
C GLU A 177 0.60 1.90 -5.51
N ILE A 178 0.03 1.09 -4.61
CA ILE A 178 -0.17 -0.35 -4.84
C ILE A 178 -1.02 -0.60 -6.10
N CYS A 179 -2.08 0.18 -6.35
CA CYS A 179 -2.86 0.05 -7.59
C CYS A 179 -2.00 0.31 -8.83
N GLN A 180 -1.15 1.34 -8.78
CA GLN A 180 -0.22 1.65 -9.86
C GLN A 180 0.81 0.53 -10.08
N PHE A 181 1.36 -0.05 -9.00
CA PHE A 181 2.30 -1.15 -9.09
C PHE A 181 1.68 -2.39 -9.73
N TYR A 182 0.44 -2.75 -9.38
CA TYR A 182 -0.27 -3.86 -10.05
C TYR A 182 -0.58 -3.59 -11.52
N MET A 183 -0.80 -2.33 -11.89
CA MET A 183 -0.96 -1.95 -13.29
C MET A 183 0.36 -2.03 -14.08
N LYS A 184 1.52 -1.91 -13.41
CA LYS A 184 2.84 -2.05 -14.04
C LYS A 184 3.40 -3.48 -13.98
N LYS A 185 2.94 -4.33 -13.06
CA LYS A 185 3.50 -5.67 -12.86
C LYS A 185 3.46 -6.52 -14.16
N PRO A 186 4.60 -7.04 -14.63
CA PRO A 186 4.65 -7.92 -15.78
C PRO A 186 4.00 -9.28 -15.46
N GLY A 187 3.55 -9.99 -16.49
CA GLY A 187 2.99 -11.35 -16.36
C GLY A 187 1.58 -11.44 -15.75
N LEU A 188 0.98 -10.34 -15.28
CA LEU A 188 -0.40 -10.35 -14.83
C LEU A 188 -1.39 -10.20 -15.98
N THR A 189 -2.34 -11.13 -16.07
CA THR A 189 -3.52 -11.00 -16.92
C THR A 189 -4.42 -9.84 -16.45
N THR A 190 -5.24 -9.28 -17.35
CA THR A 190 -6.24 -8.25 -17.02
C THR A 190 -7.15 -8.66 -15.86
N ARG A 191 -7.52 -9.95 -15.77
CA ARG A 191 -8.34 -10.49 -14.67
C ARG A 191 -7.61 -10.46 -13.32
N GLN A 192 -6.32 -10.81 -13.31
CA GLN A 192 -5.50 -10.75 -12.09
C GLN A 192 -5.29 -9.29 -11.66
N ARG A 193 -4.95 -8.39 -12.59
CA ARG A 193 -4.82 -6.95 -12.31
C ARG A 193 -6.08 -6.40 -11.66
N LEU A 194 -7.25 -6.68 -12.26
CA LEU A 194 -8.53 -6.27 -11.70
C LEU A 194 -8.71 -6.77 -10.26
N ARG A 195 -8.46 -8.06 -9.99
CA ARG A 195 -8.61 -8.64 -8.66
C ARG A 195 -7.74 -7.94 -7.61
N TYR A 196 -6.48 -7.65 -7.95
CA TYR A 196 -5.55 -7.03 -7.00
C TYR A 196 -5.84 -5.55 -6.76
N ILE A 197 -6.18 -4.80 -7.80
CA ILE A 197 -6.63 -3.40 -7.69
C ILE A 197 -7.94 -3.31 -6.90
N GLU A 198 -8.89 -4.21 -7.14
CA GLU A 198 -10.10 -4.31 -6.33
C GLU A 198 -9.79 -4.62 -4.87
N THR A 199 -8.77 -5.43 -4.60
CA THR A 199 -8.35 -5.75 -3.23
C THR A 199 -7.86 -4.49 -2.51
N ALA A 200 -7.01 -3.68 -3.15
CA ALA A 200 -6.56 -2.39 -2.61
C ALA A 200 -7.73 -1.42 -2.36
N ILE A 201 -8.63 -1.27 -3.34
CA ILE A 201 -9.81 -0.41 -3.22
C ILE A 201 -10.76 -0.90 -2.11
N ASN A 202 -10.90 -2.21 -1.93
CA ASN A 202 -11.73 -2.78 -0.87
C ASN A 202 -11.10 -2.57 0.52
N TRP A 203 -9.78 -2.49 0.63
CA TRP A 203 -9.12 -2.07 1.87
C TRP A 203 -9.42 -0.62 2.19
N GLY A 204 -9.31 0.30 1.22
CA GLY A 204 -9.68 1.70 1.42
C GLY A 204 -11.16 1.86 1.77
N LYS A 205 -12.06 1.05 1.19
CA LYS A 205 -13.47 1.01 1.61
C LYS A 205 -13.64 0.69 3.10
N ARG A 206 -12.82 -0.20 3.68
CA ARG A 206 -12.95 -0.61 5.09
C ARG A 206 -12.57 0.51 6.06
N THR A 207 -11.78 1.48 5.63
CA THR A 207 -11.40 2.63 6.47
C THR A 207 -12.50 3.69 6.55
N GLY A 208 -13.55 3.57 5.73
CA GLY A 208 -14.61 4.58 5.61
C GLY A 208 -14.17 5.86 4.88
N GLN A 209 -12.93 5.93 4.40
CA GLN A 209 -12.39 7.08 3.69
C GLN A 209 -12.70 7.02 2.19
N HIS A 210 -12.66 8.17 1.55
CA HIS A 210 -12.74 8.30 0.10
C HIS A 210 -11.46 7.76 -0.54
N MET A 211 -11.59 6.82 -1.49
CA MET A 211 -10.46 6.45 -2.34
C MET A 211 -10.02 7.65 -3.17
N SER A 212 -8.71 7.73 -3.41
CA SER A 212 -8.17 8.75 -4.28
C SER A 212 -8.70 8.58 -5.71
N GLN A 213 -8.84 9.71 -6.40
CA GLN A 213 -9.31 9.76 -7.78
C GLN A 213 -8.44 8.92 -8.72
N PRO A 214 -7.09 8.97 -8.65
CA PRO A 214 -6.25 8.15 -9.52
C PRO A 214 -6.46 6.64 -9.30
N ALA A 215 -6.69 6.18 -8.06
CA ALA A 215 -6.96 4.76 -7.81
C ALA A 215 -8.27 4.29 -8.49
N ILE A 216 -9.29 5.14 -8.53
CA ILE A 216 -10.55 4.85 -9.22
C ILE A 216 -10.41 4.96 -10.74
N GLN A 217 -9.55 5.86 -11.24
CA GLN A 217 -9.19 5.91 -12.65
C GLN A 217 -8.50 4.62 -13.11
N ILE A 218 -7.53 4.10 -12.34
CA ILE A 218 -6.87 2.81 -12.64
C ILE A 218 -7.89 1.66 -12.71
N LEU A 219 -8.87 1.62 -11.80
CA LEU A 219 -9.96 0.65 -11.87
C LEU A 219 -10.79 0.82 -13.15
N ALA A 220 -11.10 2.06 -13.52
CA ALA A 220 -11.87 2.37 -14.72
C ALA A 220 -11.12 1.96 -16.00
N GLU A 221 -9.83 2.28 -16.12
CA GLU A 221 -8.99 1.89 -17.27
C GLU A 221 -9.14 0.39 -17.59
N ILE A 222 -9.11 -0.47 -16.55
CA ILE A 222 -9.27 -1.92 -16.74
C ILE A 222 -10.71 -2.32 -17.12
N LEU A 223 -11.72 -1.69 -16.53
CA LEU A 223 -13.12 -2.05 -16.76
C LEU A 223 -13.67 -1.49 -18.08
N LEU A 224 -13.08 -0.41 -18.59
CA LEU A 224 -13.48 0.29 -19.81
C LEU A 224 -12.71 -0.17 -21.04
N GLN A 225 -11.66 -0.99 -20.89
CA GLN A 225 -10.87 -1.52 -22.01
C GLN A 225 -11.74 -2.12 -23.14
N ASP A 226 -12.80 -2.87 -22.81
CA ASP A 226 -13.73 -3.41 -23.81
C ASP A 226 -14.43 -2.29 -24.60
N LEU A 227 -14.81 -1.18 -23.95
CA LEU A 227 -15.44 -0.03 -24.61
C LEU A 227 -14.44 0.73 -25.49
N GLU A 228 -13.19 0.85 -25.06
CA GLU A 228 -12.10 1.48 -25.83
C GLU A 228 -11.79 0.69 -27.11
N GLU A 229 -11.81 -0.64 -27.04
CA GLU A 229 -11.69 -1.55 -28.18
C GLU A 229 -12.94 -1.57 -29.09
N GLY A 230 -13.88 -0.64 -28.88
CA GLY A 230 -15.11 -0.53 -29.65
C GLY A 230 -16.12 -1.65 -29.39
N LYS A 231 -15.98 -2.45 -28.33
CA LYS A 231 -16.98 -3.46 -27.92
C LYS A 231 -18.02 -2.81 -27.02
N MET A 232 -19.07 -3.55 -26.68
CA MET A 232 -20.20 -3.04 -25.88
C MET A 232 -19.92 -2.99 -24.36
N GLY A 233 -18.77 -3.51 -23.92
CA GLY A 233 -18.44 -3.71 -22.51
C GLY A 233 -19.37 -4.70 -21.80
N ARG A 234 -18.86 -5.33 -20.74
CA ARG A 234 -19.71 -6.21 -19.91
C ARG A 234 -20.60 -5.36 -19.00
N LYS A 235 -21.92 -5.45 -19.16
CA LYS A 235 -22.90 -4.70 -18.33
C LYS A 235 -22.66 -4.86 -16.82
N THR A 236 -22.22 -6.04 -16.37
CA THR A 236 -21.89 -6.30 -14.95
C THR A 236 -20.70 -5.48 -14.47
N ARG A 237 -19.63 -5.36 -15.27
CA ARG A 237 -18.43 -4.56 -14.98
C ARG A 237 -18.74 -3.06 -14.94
N LEU A 238 -19.52 -2.57 -15.90
CA LEU A 238 -19.91 -1.16 -15.97
C LEU A 238 -20.81 -0.76 -14.80
N ARG A 239 -21.81 -1.59 -14.45
CA ARG A 239 -22.63 -1.37 -13.24
C ARG A 239 -21.79 -1.39 -11.97
N TYR A 240 -20.80 -2.28 -11.91
CA TYR A 240 -19.88 -2.35 -10.79
C TYR A 240 -19.05 -1.06 -10.64
N LEU A 241 -18.52 -0.49 -11.73
CA LEU A 241 -17.82 0.79 -11.73
C LEU A 241 -18.70 1.93 -11.21
N VAL A 242 -19.92 2.05 -11.74
CA VAL A 242 -20.92 3.04 -11.26
C VAL A 242 -21.20 2.88 -9.77
N LYS A 243 -21.32 1.64 -9.28
CA LYS A 243 -21.51 1.35 -7.85
C LYS A 243 -20.32 1.81 -7.00
N LYS A 244 -19.09 1.64 -7.47
CA LYS A 244 -17.88 2.10 -6.78
C LYS A 244 -17.80 3.62 -6.73
N ILE A 245 -18.12 4.28 -7.84
CA ILE A 245 -18.16 5.75 -7.92
C ILE A 245 -19.24 6.31 -7.02
N ARG A 246 -20.42 5.68 -6.97
CA ARG A 246 -21.47 6.06 -6.03
C ARG A 246 -21.02 6.01 -4.58
N HIS A 247 -20.21 5.00 -4.24
CA HIS A 247 -19.72 4.82 -2.89
C HIS A 247 -18.68 5.86 -2.49
N PHE A 248 -17.74 6.19 -3.38
CA PHE A 248 -16.63 7.09 -3.06
C PHE A 248 -16.85 8.55 -3.49
N TYR A 249 -17.76 8.86 -4.40
CA TYR A 249 -17.99 10.24 -4.90
C TYR A 249 -19.47 10.64 -4.93
N GLY A 250 -20.36 9.79 -4.38
CA GLY A 250 -21.77 10.11 -4.24
C GLY A 250 -22.63 9.81 -5.47
N LYS A 251 -23.95 10.01 -5.29
CA LYS A 251 -24.96 9.59 -6.27
C LYS A 251 -24.92 10.39 -7.56
N GLU A 252 -24.69 11.70 -7.47
CA GLU A 252 -24.66 12.58 -8.64
C GLU A 252 -23.54 12.19 -9.60
N GLN A 253 -22.34 11.99 -9.06
CA GLN A 253 -21.18 11.58 -9.85
C GLN A 253 -21.39 10.23 -10.53
N ALA A 254 -22.01 9.29 -9.82
CA ALA A 254 -22.36 7.99 -10.40
C ALA A 254 -23.40 8.09 -11.52
N ALA A 255 -24.35 9.02 -11.43
CA ALA A 255 -25.34 9.26 -12.47
C ALA A 255 -24.69 9.83 -13.73
N LYS A 256 -23.81 10.83 -13.59
CA LYS A 256 -23.03 11.38 -14.72
C LYS A 256 -22.24 10.28 -15.43
N VAL A 257 -21.52 9.44 -14.67
CA VAL A 257 -20.76 8.34 -15.25
C VAL A 257 -21.66 7.30 -15.92
N ALA A 258 -22.82 6.97 -15.35
CA ALA A 258 -23.74 6.03 -15.98
C ALA A 258 -24.22 6.51 -17.35
N VAL A 259 -24.56 7.80 -17.47
CA VAL A 259 -24.96 8.43 -18.75
C VAL A 259 -23.82 8.36 -19.76
N SER A 260 -22.60 8.73 -19.37
CA SER A 260 -21.43 8.65 -20.26
C SER A 260 -21.17 7.23 -20.76
N LEU A 261 -21.30 6.22 -19.89
CA LEU A 261 -21.13 4.82 -20.28
C LEU A 261 -22.19 4.35 -21.27
N ASP A 262 -23.45 4.75 -21.11
CA ASP A 262 -24.51 4.41 -22.06
C ASP A 262 -24.34 5.13 -23.40
N GLY A 263 -23.87 6.38 -23.40
CA GLY A 263 -23.47 7.10 -24.60
C GLY A 263 -22.37 6.36 -25.39
N TRP A 264 -21.31 5.94 -24.70
CA TRP A 264 -20.22 5.16 -25.31
C TRP A 264 -20.69 3.83 -25.90
N ARG A 265 -21.56 3.12 -25.19
CA ARG A 265 -22.15 1.87 -25.68
C ARG A 265 -23.00 2.09 -26.93
N TRP A 266 -23.75 3.18 -26.98
CA TRP A 266 -24.52 3.54 -28.16
C TRP A 266 -23.61 3.83 -29.37
N THR A 267 -22.50 4.55 -29.17
CA THR A 267 -21.51 4.84 -30.21
C THR A 267 -20.87 3.58 -30.76
N ASN A 268 -20.44 2.67 -29.89
CA ASN A 268 -19.84 1.41 -30.30
C ASN A 268 -20.83 0.52 -31.05
N ARG A 269 -22.11 0.53 -30.63
CA ARG A 269 -23.18 -0.16 -31.35
C ARG A 269 -23.34 0.39 -32.77
N ARG A 270 -23.34 1.73 -32.94
CA ARG A 270 -23.40 2.37 -34.27
C ARG A 270 -22.19 2.01 -35.13
N ARG A 271 -20.98 2.05 -34.58
CA ARG A 271 -19.74 1.69 -35.30
C ARG A 271 -19.73 0.25 -35.80
N ARG A 272 -20.41 -0.67 -35.12
CA ARG A 272 -20.53 -2.08 -35.52
C ARG A 272 -21.64 -2.36 -36.55
N GLY A 273 -22.38 -1.35 -36.98
CA GLY A 273 -23.52 -1.54 -37.90
C GLY A 273 -24.73 -2.23 -37.25
N GLU A 274 -24.71 -2.45 -35.93
CA GLU A 274 -25.83 -3.00 -35.17
C GLU A 274 -26.86 -1.91 -34.91
N MET A 275 -27.62 -1.48 -35.92
CA MET A 275 -28.71 -0.52 -35.71
C MET A 275 -29.67 -1.02 -34.62
N PRO A 276 -29.98 -0.23 -33.57
CA PRO A 276 -31.20 -0.47 -32.82
C PRO A 276 -32.37 -0.26 -33.78
N ARG A 277 -33.29 -1.22 -33.88
CA ARG A 277 -34.68 -0.86 -34.20
C ARG A 277 -35.06 0.22 -33.19
N MET A 278 -35.43 1.41 -33.69
CA MET A 278 -36.09 2.40 -32.83
C MET A 278 -37.22 1.69 -32.10
N PRO A 279 -37.43 1.91 -30.79
CA PRO A 279 -38.68 1.50 -30.18
C PRO A 279 -39.79 2.11 -31.04
N ALA A 280 -40.65 1.24 -31.58
CA ALA A 280 -41.79 1.67 -32.37
C ALA A 280 -42.54 2.74 -31.56
N PRO A 281 -42.99 3.84 -32.19
CA PRO A 281 -43.79 4.83 -31.48
C PRO A 281 -45.07 4.13 -31.03
N THR A 282 -45.14 3.79 -29.74
CA THR A 282 -46.38 3.33 -29.13
C THR A 282 -47.37 4.47 -29.26
N ARG A 283 -48.35 4.26 -30.15
CA ARG A 283 -49.51 5.13 -30.32
C ARG A 283 -50.17 5.36 -28.95
N LYS A 284 -50.25 6.64 -28.59
CA LYS A 284 -51.28 7.30 -27.77
C LYS A 284 -51.60 6.65 -26.41
N ALA A 285 -51.09 7.28 -25.35
CA ALA A 285 -51.87 7.48 -24.14
C ALA A 285 -51.87 8.99 -23.84
N HIS A 286 -53.06 9.57 -23.85
CA HIS A 286 -53.32 10.94 -23.43
C HIS A 286 -52.79 11.17 -22.01
N PHE A 287 -51.91 12.15 -21.84
CA PHE A 287 -51.80 12.87 -20.58
C PHE A 287 -51.51 14.34 -20.87
N LYS A 288 -52.38 15.20 -20.33
CA LYS A 288 -52.39 16.65 -20.56
C LYS A 288 -51.13 17.29 -19.98
N SER A 289 -50.77 18.41 -20.60
CA SER A 289 -49.67 19.31 -20.29
C SER A 289 -49.65 19.77 -18.84
N GLU A 290 -48.46 19.74 -18.25
CA GLU A 290 -47.89 20.87 -17.51
C GLU A 290 -46.42 20.96 -17.93
N GLU A 291 -46.07 22.06 -18.61
CA GLU A 291 -44.68 22.48 -18.80
C GLU A 291 -44.10 22.88 -17.43
N PRO A 292 -42.83 22.56 -17.17
CA PRO A 292 -41.79 23.53 -17.51
C PRO A 292 -40.56 22.92 -18.20
N THR A 293 -40.01 23.69 -19.14
CA THR A 293 -38.59 23.70 -19.58
C THR A 293 -37.91 22.36 -19.88
N LYS A 294 -38.41 21.64 -20.90
CA LYS A 294 -37.69 20.50 -21.52
C LYS A 294 -36.62 20.91 -22.52
N GLU A 295 -36.72 22.08 -23.14
CA GLU A 295 -35.81 22.47 -24.22
C GLU A 295 -34.39 22.81 -23.72
N LEU A 296 -34.23 23.34 -22.51
CA LEU A 296 -32.90 23.61 -21.94
C LEU A 296 -32.19 22.36 -21.38
N LEU A 297 -32.96 21.32 -21.02
CA LEU A 297 -32.43 20.04 -20.54
C LEU A 297 -32.04 19.12 -21.71
N GLU A 298 -32.82 19.11 -22.79
CA GLU A 298 -32.48 18.34 -24.00
C GLU A 298 -31.32 18.95 -24.77
N ASP A 299 -31.20 20.29 -24.86
CA ASP A 299 -30.01 20.93 -25.46
C ASP A 299 -28.76 20.73 -24.60
N SER A 300 -28.86 20.82 -23.27
CA SER A 300 -27.73 20.54 -22.37
C SER A 300 -27.31 19.06 -22.41
N MET A 301 -28.26 18.14 -22.57
CA MET A 301 -27.99 16.71 -22.75
C MET A 301 -27.40 16.39 -24.13
N GLN A 302 -27.79 17.08 -25.20
CA GLN A 302 -27.21 16.90 -26.53
C GLN A 302 -25.80 17.52 -26.64
N LEU A 303 -25.58 18.70 -26.05
CA LEU A 303 -24.27 19.36 -25.99
C LEU A 303 -23.22 18.52 -25.24
N THR A 304 -23.59 17.95 -24.08
CA THR A 304 -22.70 17.08 -23.30
C THR A 304 -22.43 15.74 -23.99
N LEU A 305 -23.41 15.20 -24.70
CA LEU A 305 -23.24 13.98 -25.51
C LEU A 305 -22.29 14.25 -26.69
N GLU A 306 -22.47 15.33 -27.44
CA GLU A 306 -21.61 15.69 -28.59
C GLU A 306 -20.17 16.04 -28.20
N GLU A 307 -19.96 16.75 -27.08
CA GLU A 307 -18.60 17.02 -26.58
C GLU A 307 -17.88 15.77 -26.09
N SER A 308 -18.60 14.83 -25.47
CA SER A 308 -18.05 13.55 -24.99
C SER A 308 -17.68 12.58 -26.12
N LEU A 309 -18.28 12.74 -27.30
CA LEU A 309 -18.07 11.91 -28.49
C LEU A 309 -16.81 12.29 -29.29
N LYS A 310 -16.31 13.52 -29.14
CA LYS A 310 -15.18 14.07 -29.92
C LYS A 310 -13.80 13.89 -29.26
N ARG A 311 -13.73 13.46 -27.99
CA ARG A 311 -12.48 13.37 -27.22
C ARG A 311 -12.08 11.91 -26.94
N PRO A 312 -10.77 11.60 -26.84
CA PRO A 312 -10.30 10.31 -26.31
C PRO A 312 -10.91 10.04 -24.92
N LEU A 313 -11.39 8.81 -24.67
CA LEU A 313 -12.15 8.37 -23.48
C LEU A 313 -11.51 8.85 -22.17
N ARG A 314 -10.18 8.82 -22.11
CA ARG A 314 -9.37 9.27 -20.99
C ARG A 314 -9.59 10.74 -20.61
N GLN A 315 -9.71 11.63 -21.60
CA GLN A 315 -9.92 13.07 -21.36
C GLN A 315 -11.36 13.40 -20.95
N ALA A 316 -12.36 12.73 -21.55
CA ALA A 316 -13.75 12.89 -21.15
C ALA A 316 -14.00 12.33 -19.73
N TRP A 317 -13.29 11.25 -19.38
CA TRP A 317 -13.32 10.63 -18.07
C TRP A 317 -12.71 11.50 -16.96
N GLU A 318 -11.53 12.07 -17.20
CA GLU A 318 -10.83 12.96 -16.25
C GLU A 318 -11.67 14.17 -15.82
N GLN A 319 -12.49 14.71 -16.73
CA GLN A 319 -13.38 15.84 -16.47
C GLN A 319 -14.69 15.48 -15.77
N THR A 320 -15.13 14.22 -15.87
CA THR A 320 -16.33 13.81 -15.16
C THR A 320 -16.08 13.71 -13.67
N LEU A 321 -14.89 13.33 -13.23
CA LEU A 321 -14.53 13.23 -11.80
C LEU A 321 -14.38 14.64 -11.18
N PRO A 322 -14.64 14.81 -9.86
CA PRO A 322 -14.47 16.12 -9.22
C PRO A 322 -13.03 16.64 -9.46
N PRO A 323 -12.83 17.96 -9.60
CA PRO A 323 -11.50 18.54 -9.74
C PRO A 323 -10.63 18.14 -8.54
N ILE A 324 -9.31 18.07 -8.75
CA ILE A 324 -8.31 17.76 -7.70
C ILE A 324 -8.38 18.84 -6.60
N GLY A 325 -9.31 18.66 -5.67
CA GLY A 325 -9.48 19.48 -4.50
C GLY A 325 -8.75 18.82 -3.35
N ARG A 326 -7.65 19.43 -2.87
CA ARG A 326 -7.19 19.14 -1.51
C ARG A 326 -8.32 19.53 -0.57
N VAL A 327 -9.01 18.55 -0.02
CA VAL A 327 -9.97 18.79 1.06
C VAL A 327 -9.17 19.31 2.26
N ARG A 328 -9.20 20.62 2.49
CA ARG A 328 -8.78 21.23 3.77
C ARG A 328 -9.90 20.96 4.78
N TYR A 329 -9.56 20.31 5.87
CA TYR A 329 -10.43 20.21 7.03
C TYR A 329 -10.13 21.41 7.94
N ASP A 330 -11.12 22.29 8.13
CA ASP A 330 -11.12 23.27 9.20
C ASP A 330 -11.36 22.52 10.52
N ILE A 331 -10.37 22.54 11.41
CA ILE A 331 -10.47 21.97 12.75
C ILE A 331 -10.46 23.15 13.72
N GLU A 332 -11.64 23.50 14.24
CA GLU A 332 -11.79 24.42 15.36
C GLU A 332 -10.99 23.91 16.56
N SER A 333 -10.07 24.76 17.01
CA SER A 333 -9.17 24.53 18.12
C SER A 333 -9.91 24.68 19.45
N LYS A 334 -9.89 23.62 20.26
CA LYS A 334 -9.93 23.75 21.73
C LYS A 334 -8.73 23.04 22.31
N GLU A 335 -7.69 23.85 22.50
CA GLU A 335 -6.47 23.59 23.25
C GLU A 335 -6.79 23.44 24.74
N THR A 336 -6.25 22.40 25.38
CA THR A 336 -5.63 22.54 26.69
C THR A 336 -4.47 21.55 26.81
N ARG A 337 -3.27 22.13 26.81
CA ARG A 337 -2.04 21.75 27.52
C ARG A 337 -2.07 20.39 28.22
N GLU A 338 -1.29 19.42 27.72
CA GLU A 338 -0.56 18.39 28.50
C GLU A 338 0.22 17.35 27.64
N ASP A 339 0.18 17.41 26.30
CA ASP A 339 0.75 16.36 25.42
C ASP A 339 2.09 16.72 24.70
N GLU A 340 2.80 17.79 25.08
CA GLU A 340 3.90 18.34 24.26
C GLU A 340 5.21 17.54 24.22
N ASP A 341 5.52 16.68 25.20
CA ASP A 341 6.84 16.00 25.20
C ASP A 341 6.90 14.67 24.43
N ASN A 342 5.76 14.01 24.17
CA ASN A 342 5.75 12.70 23.47
C ASN A 342 5.40 12.78 21.97
N ARG A 343 5.12 13.97 21.43
CA ARG A 343 4.73 14.15 20.01
C ARG A 343 5.87 14.52 19.08
N VAL A 344 7.03 14.92 19.59
CA VAL A 344 8.06 15.58 18.78
C VAL A 344 8.96 14.58 18.01
N GLU A 345 9.08 13.33 18.44
CA GLU A 345 9.96 12.35 17.77
C GLU A 345 9.29 11.58 16.60
N ASP A 346 7.99 11.26 16.68
CA ASP A 346 7.31 10.49 15.63
C ASP A 346 6.92 11.34 14.41
N ASP A 347 6.49 12.60 14.60
CA ASP A 347 6.13 13.50 13.49
C ASP A 347 7.38 13.94 12.70
N ARG A 348 8.55 14.09 13.36
CA ARG A 348 9.82 14.39 12.68
C ARG A 348 10.33 13.23 11.82
N THR A 349 9.97 11.99 12.14
CA THR A 349 10.46 10.81 11.42
C THR A 349 9.69 10.57 10.12
N LEU A 350 8.37 10.76 10.14
CA LEU A 350 7.51 10.64 8.94
C LEU A 350 7.73 11.78 7.94
N GLU A 351 7.81 13.04 8.41
CA GLU A 351 8.13 14.16 7.52
C GLU A 351 9.54 14.03 6.91
N SER A 352 10.52 13.53 7.68
CA SER A 352 11.88 13.34 7.18
C SER A 352 11.97 12.22 6.13
N ILE A 353 11.21 11.13 6.30
CA ILE A 353 11.13 10.03 5.32
C ILE A 353 10.47 10.52 4.01
N MET A 354 9.37 11.26 4.09
CA MET A 354 8.68 11.78 2.90
C MET A 354 9.48 12.88 2.19
N LYS A 355 10.18 13.73 2.95
CA LYS A 355 11.06 14.79 2.40
C LYS A 355 12.32 14.21 1.74
N ALA A 356 12.85 13.10 2.28
CA ALA A 356 13.96 12.38 1.65
C ALA A 356 13.54 11.68 0.34
N GLN A 357 12.32 11.15 0.26
CA GLN A 357 11.79 10.56 -0.98
C GLN A 357 11.51 11.61 -2.07
N ARG A 358 10.98 12.81 -1.70
CA ARG A 358 10.82 13.92 -2.65
C ARG A 358 12.15 14.46 -3.17
N ARG A 359 13.14 14.66 -2.30
CA ARG A 359 14.49 15.08 -2.73
C ARG A 359 15.17 14.05 -3.64
N LYS A 360 14.90 12.76 -3.44
CA LYS A 360 15.42 11.68 -4.30
C LYS A 360 14.73 11.65 -5.67
N ALA A 361 13.44 12.01 -5.74
CA ALA A 361 12.71 12.14 -7.00
C ALA A 361 13.15 13.39 -7.79
N GLU A 362 13.39 14.51 -7.11
CA GLU A 362 13.90 15.76 -7.72
C GLU A 362 15.35 15.62 -8.22
N ALA A 363 16.21 14.91 -7.47
CA ALA A 363 17.57 14.61 -7.92
C ALA A 363 17.59 13.68 -9.14
N ASN A 364 16.68 12.71 -9.21
CA ASN A 364 16.56 11.82 -10.36
C ASN A 364 15.94 12.50 -11.59
N SER A 365 15.11 13.55 -11.42
CA SER A 365 14.61 14.34 -12.57
C SER A 365 15.64 15.35 -13.08
N ALA A 366 16.52 15.86 -12.21
CA ALA A 366 17.60 16.78 -12.61
C ALA A 366 18.69 16.11 -13.45
N ILE A 367 18.93 14.80 -13.24
CA ILE A 367 19.94 14.03 -14.00
C ILE A 367 19.40 13.60 -15.39
N GLY A 368 18.08 13.59 -15.59
CA GLY A 368 17.44 13.25 -16.88
C GLY A 368 17.18 14.41 -17.83
N SER A 369 17.52 15.65 -17.46
CA SER A 369 17.31 16.85 -18.30
C SER A 369 18.60 17.46 -18.84
N SER A 370 19.73 16.76 -18.70
CA SER A 370 21.00 17.14 -19.34
C SER A 370 21.57 15.93 -20.07
N PHE A 371 20.88 15.53 -21.14
CA PHE A 371 21.45 14.85 -22.29
C PHE A 371 20.68 15.26 -23.54
#